data_AF-A0A388PKQ4-F1
#
_entry.id   AF-A0A388PKQ4-F1
#
_cell.length_a   1.000
_cell.length_b   1.000
_cell.length_c   1.000
_cell.angle_alpha   90.00
_cell.angle_beta   90.00
_cell.angle_gamma   90.00
#
_symmetry.space_group_name_H-M   'P 1'
#
loop_
_entity.id
_entity.type
_entity.pdbx_description
1 polymer ?
#
loop_
_entity_poly.entity_id
_entity_poly.type
_entity_poly.pdbx_seq_one_letter_code
_entity_poly.pdbx_strand_id
1 'polypeptide(L)' 'MKNLLLALSLAFTLVAVAADTKVDTSKFKDGGCCQKADKKGEKCNHPCCVKAAKDSKVCEKCNPVEKAEPAKK' A
#
# COMPACT_ATOMS: atom_id res chain seq x y z
N MET A 1 -10.60 -45.51 -31.64
CA MET A 1 -9.46 -44.58 -31.43
C MET A 1 -10.04 -43.18 -31.42
N LYS A 2 -10.34 -42.68 -30.21
CA LYS A 2 -11.05 -41.42 -29.97
C LYS A 2 -9.95 -40.36 -29.87
N ASN A 3 -9.81 -39.53 -30.90
CA ASN A 3 -8.82 -38.45 -30.93
C ASN A 3 -9.22 -37.39 -29.90
N LEU A 4 -8.75 -37.60 -28.68
CA LEU A 4 -8.84 -36.67 -27.56
C LEU A 4 -7.60 -35.79 -27.60
N LEU A 5 -7.59 -34.82 -28.50
CA LEU A 5 -6.60 -33.74 -28.55
C LEU A 5 -7.28 -32.51 -29.15
N LEU A 6 -8.08 -31.81 -28.34
CA LEU A 6 -8.33 -30.38 -28.55
C LEU A 6 -7.91 -29.67 -27.27
N ALA A 7 -6.82 -28.91 -27.41
CA ALA A 7 -6.14 -28.18 -26.37
C ALA A 7 -7.09 -27.20 -25.68
N LEU A 8 -7.32 -27.42 -24.39
CA LEU A 8 -7.93 -26.43 -23.51
C LEU A 8 -6.83 -25.43 -23.14
N SER A 9 -6.69 -24.39 -23.96
CA SER A 9 -5.86 -23.22 -23.71
C SER A 9 -6.37 -22.51 -22.44
N LEU A 10 -5.76 -22.85 -21.30
CA LEU A 10 -5.90 -22.09 -20.06
C LEU A 10 -5.30 -20.70 -20.30
N ALA A 11 -6.18 -19.72 -20.53
CA ALA A 11 -5.84 -18.32 -20.60
C ALA A 11 -5.13 -17.93 -19.30
N PHE A 12 -3.87 -17.50 -19.42
CA PHE A 12 -3.13 -16.86 -18.34
C PHE A 12 -3.83 -15.53 -18.03
N THR A 13 -4.68 -15.52 -17.01
CA THR A 13 -5.17 -14.28 -16.41
C THR A 13 -3.98 -13.59 -15.75
N LEU A 14 -3.44 -12.58 -16.44
CA LEU A 14 -2.54 -11.58 -15.87
C LEU A 14 -3.30 -10.87 -14.75
N VAL A 15 -3.21 -11.40 -13.53
CA VAL A 15 -3.45 -10.63 -12.32
C VAL A 15 -2.36 -9.58 -12.28
N ALA A 16 -2.71 -8.34 -12.62
CA ALA A 16 -1.90 -7.19 -12.29
C ALA A 16 -1.82 -7.12 -10.76
N VAL A 17 -0.73 -7.67 -10.21
CA VAL A 17 -0.36 -7.44 -8.82
C VAL A 17 -0.02 -5.96 -8.69
N ALA A 18 -1.02 -5.16 -8.34
CA ALA A 18 -0.77 -3.88 -7.71
C ALA A 18 0.02 -4.22 -6.45
N ALA A 19 1.33 -3.95 -6.46
CA ALA A 19 2.14 -4.06 -5.27
C ALA A 19 1.54 -3.13 -4.23
N ASP A 20 0.74 -3.68 -3.31
CA ASP A 20 0.23 -2.98 -2.15
C ASP A 20 1.42 -2.67 -1.24
N THR A 21 2.10 -1.57 -1.54
CA THR A 21 3.06 -0.94 -0.64
C THR A 21 2.29 -0.55 0.61
N LYS A 22 2.32 -1.43 1.62
CA LYS A 22 1.60 -1.29 2.88
C LYS A 22 2.32 -0.25 3.72
N VAL A 23 1.77 0.96 3.75
CA VAL A 23 2.20 2.03 4.65
C VAL A 23 1.70 1.70 6.07
N ASP A 24 2.54 1.89 7.10
CA ASP A 24 2.14 1.69 8.49
C ASP A 24 1.22 2.84 8.96
N THR A 25 -0.09 2.58 8.88
CA THR A 25 -1.13 3.58 9.17
C THR A 25 -1.23 3.92 10.65
N SER A 26 -0.64 3.10 11.53
CA SER A 26 -0.49 3.37 12.97
C SER A 26 0.31 4.63 13.26
N LYS A 27 1.14 5.09 12.30
CA LYS A 27 1.93 6.32 12.39
C LYS A 27 1.19 7.55 11.87
N PHE A 28 -0.09 7.45 11.51
CA PHE A 28 -0.84 8.61 11.08
C PHE A 28 -1.20 9.52 12.25
N LYS A 29 -1.02 10.83 12.03
CA LYS A 29 -1.44 11.86 12.96
C LYS A 29 -2.96 11.82 13.14
N ASP A 30 -3.40 11.76 14.40
CA ASP A 30 -4.82 11.80 14.75
C ASP A 30 -5.53 13.03 14.19
N GLY A 31 -6.71 12.82 13.62
CA GLY A 31 -7.51 13.87 12.99
C GLY A 31 -6.91 14.45 11.69
N GLY A 32 -5.73 13.97 11.26
CA GLY A 32 -5.07 14.42 10.02
C GLY A 32 -5.70 13.87 8.75
N CYS A 33 -5.28 14.40 7.59
CA CYS A 33 -5.76 13.95 6.29
C CYS A 33 -5.42 12.49 5.98
N CYS A 34 -4.27 11.99 6.47
CA CYS A 34 -3.85 10.59 6.29
C CYS A 34 -4.78 9.62 7.02
N GLN A 35 -5.07 9.90 8.30
CA GLN A 35 -6.02 9.11 9.07
C GLN A 35 -7.44 9.17 8.48
N LYS A 36 -7.90 10.34 8.04
CA LYS A 36 -9.24 10.48 7.44
C LYS A 36 -9.40 9.66 6.17
N ALA A 37 -8.36 9.60 5.32
CA ALA A 37 -8.36 8.75 4.13
C ALA A 37 -8.36 7.27 4.52
N ASP A 38 -7.51 6.88 5.47
CA ASP A 38 -7.43 5.50 5.96
C ASP A 38 -8.77 4.99 6.51
N LYS A 39 -9.48 5.82 7.28
CA LYS A 39 -10.84 5.51 7.79
C LYS A 39 -11.88 5.33 6.68
N LYS A 40 -11.60 5.82 5.47
CA LYS A 40 -12.44 5.62 4.27
C LYS A 40 -11.98 4.44 3.41
N GLY A 41 -10.93 3.72 3.81
CA GLY A 41 -10.28 2.71 2.98
C GLY A 41 -9.47 3.30 1.82
N GLU A 42 -9.14 4.59 1.88
CA GLU A 42 -8.42 5.32 0.85
C GLU A 42 -6.99 5.64 1.30
N LYS A 43 -6.10 5.86 0.32
CA LYS A 43 -4.75 6.39 0.58
C LYS A 43 -4.79 7.92 0.55
N CYS A 44 -3.89 8.60 1.26
CA CYS A 44 -3.79 10.06 1.14
C CYS A 44 -3.22 10.44 -0.23
N ASN A 45 -3.98 11.18 -1.03
CA ASN A 45 -3.62 11.50 -2.42
C ASN A 45 -2.69 12.70 -2.57
N HIS A 46 -2.17 13.27 -1.46
CA HIS A 46 -1.21 14.34 -1.57
C HIS A 46 0.07 13.86 -2.28
N PRO A 47 0.68 14.68 -3.16
CA PRO A 47 1.88 14.28 -3.90
C PRO A 47 3.05 13.84 -3.00
N CYS A 48 3.20 14.41 -1.81
CA CYS A 48 4.21 14.00 -0.84
C CYS A 48 3.92 12.61 -0.23
N CYS A 49 2.65 12.30 0.04
CA CYS A 49 2.21 11.01 0.57
C CYS A 49 2.31 9.91 -0.48
N VAL A 50 1.95 10.19 -1.74
CA VAL A 50 2.09 9.25 -2.85
C VAL A 50 3.56 8.89 -3.07
N LYS A 51 4.47 9.87 -3.01
CA LYS A 51 5.92 9.61 -3.09
C LYS A 51 6.39 8.74 -1.92
N ALA A 52 6.06 9.11 -0.68
CA ALA A 52 6.47 8.35 0.50
C ALA A 52 5.92 6.90 0.49
N ALA A 53 4.69 6.71 0.01
CA ALA A 53 4.06 5.39 -0.10
C ALA A 53 4.81 4.46 -1.06
N LYS A 54 5.43 4.98 -2.13
CA LYS A 54 6.28 4.18 -3.03
C LYS A 54 7.46 3.56 -2.28
N ASP A 55 7.96 4.25 -1.27
CA ASP A 55 9.03 3.77 -0.38
C ASP A 55 8.49 2.99 0.84
N SER A 56 7.19 2.65 0.85
CA SER A 56 6.48 2.09 2.02
C SER A 56 6.62 2.92 3.30
N LYS A 57 6.79 4.24 3.15
CA LYS A 57 6.95 5.19 4.25
C LYS A 57 5.72 6.07 4.44
N VAL A 58 5.53 6.51 5.68
CA VAL A 58 4.61 7.62 5.99
C VAL A 58 5.32 8.93 5.67
N CYS A 59 4.59 9.89 5.10
CA CYS A 59 5.12 11.23 4.87
C CYS A 59 5.44 11.93 6.20
N GLU A 60 6.72 12.13 6.48
CA GLU A 60 7.22 12.76 7.72
C GLU A 60 6.80 14.23 7.84
N LYS A 61 6.53 14.91 6.72
CA LYS A 61 6.00 16.29 6.75
C LYS A 61 4.57 16.35 7.31
N CYS A 62 3.78 15.31 7.08
CA CYS A 62 2.38 15.26 7.50
C CYS A 62 2.20 14.54 8.84
N ASN A 63 3.01 13.50 9.04
CA ASN A 63 3.02 12.69 10.26
C ASN A 63 4.47 12.67 10.77
N PRO A 64 4.91 13.78 11.40
CA PRO A 64 6.25 13.84 11.96
C PRO A 64 6.38 12.75 13.01
N VAL A 65 7.47 11.99 12.93
CA VAL A 65 7.87 11.13 14.03
C VAL A 65 8.28 12.05 15.17
N GLU A 66 7.49 12.08 16.25
CA GLU A 66 8.07 12.43 17.54
C GLU A 66 9.25 11.48 17.71
N LYS A 67 10.46 12.02 17.96
CA LYS A 67 11.68 11.22 17.99
C LYS A 67 11.45 10.07 18.96
N ALA A 68 11.19 8.89 18.44
CA ALA A 68 11.15 7.69 19.25
C ALA A 68 12.55 7.58 19.84
N GLU A 69 12.66 7.66 21.17
CA GLU A 69 13.84 7.16 21.84
C GLU A 69 14.12 5.76 21.26
N PRO A 70 15.36 5.48 20.82
CA PRO A 70 15.65 4.26 20.10
C PRO A 70 15.22 3.07 20.95
N ALA A 71 14.42 2.18 20.36
CA ALA A 71 14.00 0.94 20.99
C ALA A 71 15.24 0.26 21.59
N LYS A 72 15.31 0.24 22.92
CA LYS A 72 16.33 -0.50 23.65
C LYS A 72 16.16 -1.96 23.27
N LYS A 73 17.12 -2.48 22.51
CA LYS A 73 17.31 -3.92 22.31
C LYS A 73 17.60 -4.59 23.63
#